data_AF-A0A8J5VDD6-F1
#
_entry.id   AF-A0A8J5VDD6-F1
#
_cell.length_a   1.000
_cell.length_b   1.000
_cell.length_c   1.000
_cell.angle_alpha   90.00
_cell.angle_beta   90.00
_cell.angle_gamma   90.00
#
_symmetry.space_group_name_H-M   'P 1'
#
loop_
_entity.id
_entity.type
_entity.pdbx_description
1 polymer ?
#
loop_
_entity_poly.entity_id
_entity_poly.type
_entity_poly.pdbx_seq_one_letter_code
_entity_poly.pdbx_strand_id
1 'polypeptide(L)'
;MQIRSSYIIAIIQPNRARESEEDWRARVRGFERVASALRSPSALIAIEPRLGSLLHAVLGCERSCRVAAAGMAVARVVVFGVSEEALKRWLPQVAWGLTRQGGPNAAQIARIAMRKLSPALFLEQLLQPHCIDARNAKTRENALQLLIFSLDQFPSTEFKVENVANKVALMVGDRRRRVRQAALDTLAVLAQIYEPEEVLQAGQRAAKQLKESSDMVAAIRARLARKSLPTVTPDGLVVYGLQISPTVQIATGFILLYLFYLLRQLHLYFNSSLPPPGPDVDWIVAGSGSVSPGTGRVRGQIINMYPRANFDKISEKNDTEENYPSHDGNLVARGIGLHPKSGKPVAWQLVSAASKVSN
;
A
#
# COMPACT_ATOMS: atom_id res chain seq x y z
N MET A 1 23.64 2.33 25.44
CA MET A 1 22.18 2.59 25.50
C MET A 1 21.46 1.25 25.38
N GLN A 2 21.10 0.66 26.51
CA GLN A 2 20.59 -0.71 26.59
C GLN A 2 19.08 -0.68 26.32
N ILE A 3 18.67 -0.96 25.08
CA ILE A 3 17.26 -1.18 24.74
C ILE A 3 16.83 -2.41 25.54
N ARG A 4 16.21 -2.19 26.71
CA ARG A 4 15.81 -3.26 27.63
C ARG A 4 14.92 -4.24 26.87
N SER A 5 15.33 -5.51 26.87
CA SER A 5 14.66 -6.65 26.22
C SER A 5 13.14 -6.69 26.45
N SER A 6 12.70 -6.16 27.59
CA SER A 6 11.30 -6.00 27.99
C SER A 6 10.43 -5.24 26.98
N TYR A 7 10.95 -4.20 26.32
CA TYR A 7 10.17 -3.40 25.37
C TYR A 7 9.90 -4.13 24.05
N ILE A 8 10.82 -5.01 23.64
CA ILE A 8 10.63 -5.79 22.42
C ILE A 8 9.72 -7.00 22.72
N ILE A 9 9.75 -7.54 23.94
CA ILE A 9 8.83 -8.61 24.37
C ILE A 9 7.38 -8.12 24.42
N ALA A 10 7.13 -6.88 24.85
CA ALA A 10 5.79 -6.28 24.87
C ALA A 10 5.17 -6.11 23.47
N ILE A 11 5.99 -6.04 22.41
CA ILE A 11 5.54 -5.96 21.01
C ILE A 11 5.27 -7.37 20.43
N ILE A 12 5.81 -8.44 21.02
CA ILE A 12 5.86 -9.79 20.43
C ILE A 12 4.80 -10.76 20.98
N GLN A 13 4.12 -10.46 22.09
CA GLN A 13 3.09 -11.37 22.62
C GLN A 13 1.66 -10.93 22.25
N PRO A 14 0.93 -11.66 21.38
CA PRO A 14 -0.47 -11.41 21.12
C PRO A 14 -1.28 -12.04 22.26
N ASN A 15 -1.50 -11.29 23.34
CA ASN A 15 -2.39 -11.76 24.39
C ASN A 15 -3.84 -11.64 23.90
N ARG A 16 -4.48 -12.80 23.69
CA ARG A 16 -5.77 -12.99 23.01
C ARG A 16 -6.95 -12.66 23.93
N ALA A 17 -6.87 -11.55 24.66
CA ALA A 17 -7.89 -11.14 25.63
C ALA A 17 -8.25 -9.67 25.43
N ARG A 18 -9.45 -9.44 24.87
CA ARG A 18 -10.20 -8.15 24.79
C ARG A 18 -9.31 -6.91 24.57
N GLU A 19 -9.06 -6.56 23.30
CA GLU A 19 -8.47 -5.27 22.91
C GLU A 19 -9.36 -4.12 23.43
N SER A 20 -9.01 -3.55 24.58
CA SER A 20 -9.62 -2.31 25.06
C SER A 20 -9.11 -1.15 24.19
N GLU A 21 -9.94 -0.13 23.99
CA GLU A 21 -9.60 1.05 23.19
C GLU A 21 -8.36 1.82 23.72
N GLU A 22 -7.93 1.50 24.94
CA GLU A 22 -6.71 2.03 25.57
C GLU A 22 -5.42 1.37 25.03
N ASP A 23 -5.49 0.17 24.45
CA ASP A 23 -4.33 -0.62 24.03
C ASP A 23 -3.72 -0.14 22.70
N TRP A 24 -4.54 0.18 21.69
CA TRP A 24 -4.00 0.59 20.38
C TRP A 24 -3.21 1.90 20.44
N ARG A 25 -3.61 2.86 21.29
CA ARG A 25 -2.88 4.14 21.49
C ARG A 25 -1.50 3.89 22.11
N ALA A 26 -1.42 2.95 23.06
CA ALA A 26 -0.15 2.56 23.67
C ALA A 26 0.79 1.91 22.65
N ARG A 27 0.27 1.02 21.79
CA ARG A 27 1.03 0.40 20.69
C ARG A 27 1.55 1.42 19.69
N VAL A 28 0.72 2.40 19.28
CA VAL A 28 1.16 3.52 18.42
C VAL A 28 2.31 4.28 19.05
N ARG A 29 2.18 4.73 20.31
CA ARG A 29 3.27 5.41 21.04
C ARG A 29 4.52 4.53 21.18
N GLY A 30 4.34 3.23 21.35
CA GLY A 30 5.43 2.24 21.36
C GLY A 30 6.20 2.26 20.05
N PHE A 31 5.51 2.17 18.91
CA PHE A 31 6.15 2.25 17.59
C PHE A 31 6.80 3.60 17.32
N GLU A 32 6.19 4.72 17.73
CA GLU A 32 6.81 6.05 17.60
C GLU A 32 8.13 6.15 18.37
N ARG A 33 8.17 5.61 19.59
CA ARG A 33 9.41 5.54 20.41
C ARG A 33 10.46 4.65 19.76
N VAL A 34 10.05 3.49 19.21
CA VAL A 34 10.96 2.60 18.47
C VAL A 34 11.51 3.30 17.23
N ALA A 35 10.67 3.95 16.42
CA ALA A 35 11.10 4.72 15.25
C ALA A 35 12.08 5.82 15.63
N SER A 36 11.84 6.54 16.74
CA SER A 36 12.74 7.57 17.25
C SER A 36 14.08 7.00 17.71
N ALA A 37 14.08 5.87 18.42
CA ALA A 37 15.30 5.22 18.92
C ALA A 37 16.17 4.66 17.78
N LEU A 38 15.55 4.18 16.71
CA LEU A 38 16.23 3.63 15.53
C LEU A 38 16.75 4.70 14.57
N ARG A 39 16.66 6.00 14.89
CA ARG A 39 17.26 7.05 14.05
C ARG A 39 18.78 7.08 14.10
N SER A 40 19.39 6.59 15.18
CA SER A 40 20.85 6.55 15.29
C SER A 40 21.43 5.34 14.56
N PRO A 41 22.52 5.49 13.77
CA PRO A 41 23.17 4.38 13.07
C PRO A 41 23.57 3.23 14.01
N SER A 42 24.05 3.53 15.21
CA SER A 42 24.44 2.52 16.21
C SER A 42 23.26 1.65 16.66
N ALA A 43 22.05 2.22 16.81
CA ALA A 43 20.85 1.47 17.12
C ALA A 43 20.38 0.59 15.96
N LEU A 44 20.57 1.04 14.71
CA LEU A 44 20.25 0.26 13.51
C LEU A 44 21.16 -0.96 13.39
N ILE A 45 22.47 -0.79 13.61
CA ILE A 45 23.42 -1.92 13.64
C ILE A 45 23.04 -2.90 14.75
N ALA A 46 22.72 -2.39 15.94
CA ALA A 46 22.36 -3.22 17.08
C ALA A 46 21.06 -4.03 16.89
N ILE A 47 20.15 -3.60 15.99
CA ILE A 47 18.88 -4.29 15.76
C ILE A 47 18.96 -5.36 14.65
N GLU A 48 19.99 -5.35 13.80
CA GLU A 48 20.12 -6.29 12.67
C GLU A 48 19.99 -7.77 13.06
N PRO A 49 20.57 -8.26 14.18
CA PRO A 49 20.42 -9.65 14.60
C PRO A 49 18.96 -10.05 14.90
N ARG A 50 18.10 -9.06 15.19
CA ARG A 50 16.67 -9.23 15.52
C ARG A 50 15.73 -8.66 14.46
N LEU A 51 16.28 -8.32 13.29
CA LEU A 51 15.54 -7.63 12.23
C LEU A 51 14.30 -8.42 11.79
N GLY A 52 14.39 -9.74 11.64
CA GLY A 52 13.24 -10.58 11.29
C GLY A 52 12.07 -10.47 12.28
N SER A 53 12.35 -10.47 13.59
CA SER A 53 11.32 -10.31 14.61
C SER A 53 10.69 -8.92 14.58
N LEU A 54 11.51 -7.88 14.38
CA LEU A 54 11.01 -6.51 14.27
C LEU A 54 10.13 -6.34 13.03
N LEU A 55 10.60 -6.80 11.87
CA LEU A 55 9.84 -6.79 10.61
C LEU A 55 8.53 -7.54 10.74
N HIS A 56 8.51 -8.67 11.46
CA HIS A 56 7.30 -9.44 11.69
C HIS A 56 6.26 -8.64 12.47
N ALA A 57 6.69 -7.92 13.50
CA ALA A 57 5.83 -7.07 14.31
C ALA A 57 5.30 -5.86 13.52
N VAL A 58 6.15 -5.16 12.77
CA VAL A 58 5.78 -3.89 12.13
C VAL A 58 5.08 -4.06 10.78
N LEU A 59 5.35 -5.16 10.07
CA LEU A 59 4.67 -5.52 8.83
C LEU A 59 3.56 -6.56 9.04
N GLY A 60 3.34 -6.99 10.28
CA GLY A 60 2.18 -7.80 10.66
C GLY A 60 0.88 -7.07 10.31
N CYS A 61 -0.10 -7.79 9.75
CA CYS A 61 -1.41 -7.19 9.49
C CYS A 61 -2.09 -6.82 10.81
N GLU A 62 -2.02 -5.55 11.16
CA GLU A 62 -2.73 -4.95 12.28
C GLU A 62 -4.19 -4.64 11.90
N ARG A 63 -5.11 -4.84 12.84
CA ARG A 63 -6.53 -4.50 12.65
C ARG A 63 -6.75 -2.99 12.71
N SER A 64 -6.00 -2.30 13.56
CA SER A 64 -6.04 -0.85 13.68
C SER A 64 -5.18 -0.21 12.61
N CYS A 65 -5.80 0.58 11.71
CA CYS A 65 -5.08 1.31 10.66
C CYS A 65 -4.05 2.30 11.23
N ARG A 66 -4.28 2.83 12.44
CA ARG A 66 -3.34 3.73 13.12
C ARG A 66 -2.10 3.00 13.60
N VAL A 67 -2.27 1.80 14.17
CA VAL A 67 -1.16 0.95 14.60
C VAL A 67 -0.38 0.45 13.38
N ALA A 68 -1.07 0.03 12.32
CA ALA A 68 -0.45 -0.34 11.06
C ALA A 68 0.40 0.80 10.47
N ALA A 69 -0.12 2.04 10.46
CA ALA A 69 0.61 3.20 9.97
C ALA A 69 1.87 3.49 10.80
N ALA A 70 1.78 3.40 12.14
CA ALA A 70 2.93 3.55 13.02
C ALA A 70 3.98 2.44 12.80
N GLY A 71 3.53 1.19 12.60
CA GLY A 71 4.40 0.08 12.20
C GLY A 71 5.11 0.35 10.87
N MET A 72 4.40 0.81 9.85
CA MET A 72 4.98 1.19 8.55
C MET A 72 6.01 2.31 8.68
N ALA A 73 5.82 3.27 9.60
CA ALA A 73 6.82 4.30 9.87
C ALA A 73 8.12 3.70 10.46
N VAL A 74 8.02 2.74 11.38
CA VAL A 74 9.20 1.99 11.88
C VAL A 74 9.84 1.20 10.74
N ALA A 75 9.05 0.48 9.94
CA ALA A 75 9.54 -0.30 8.81
C ALA A 75 10.33 0.56 7.81
N ARG A 76 9.87 1.79 7.55
CA ARG A 76 10.57 2.76 6.70
C ARG A 76 11.95 3.12 7.24
N VAL A 77 12.05 3.45 8.53
CA VAL A 77 13.33 3.78 9.20
C VAL A 77 14.29 2.60 9.11
N VAL A 78 13.78 1.39 9.38
CA VAL A 78 14.58 0.16 9.37
C VAL A 78 15.08 -0.17 7.97
N VAL A 79 14.19 -0.24 6.97
CA VAL A 79 14.57 -0.57 5.58
C VAL A 79 15.57 0.45 5.02
N PHE A 80 15.40 1.73 5.37
CA PHE A 80 16.35 2.78 4.99
C PHE A 80 17.70 2.64 5.71
N GLY A 81 17.71 2.28 7.00
CA GLY A 81 18.87 2.42 7.87
C GLY A 81 19.76 1.18 8.02
N VAL A 82 19.23 -0.04 7.87
CA VAL A 82 20.02 -1.28 8.02
C VAL A 82 20.98 -1.51 6.85
N SER A 83 22.01 -2.33 7.04
CA SER A 83 22.94 -2.72 5.96
C SER A 83 22.23 -3.37 4.78
N GLU A 84 22.86 -3.30 3.60
CA GLU A 84 22.34 -3.96 2.40
C GLU A 84 22.29 -5.48 2.58
N GLU A 85 23.28 -6.06 3.26
CA GLU A 85 23.34 -7.49 3.56
C GLU A 85 22.18 -7.93 4.45
N ALA A 86 21.88 -7.16 5.50
CA ALA A 86 20.75 -7.43 6.37
C ALA A 86 19.41 -7.26 5.62
N LEU A 87 19.27 -6.18 4.83
CA LEU A 87 18.05 -5.95 4.05
C LEU A 87 17.83 -7.06 3.02
N LYS A 88 18.88 -7.47 2.29
CA LYS A 88 18.82 -8.54 1.29
C LYS A 88 18.41 -9.87 1.92
N ARG A 89 18.94 -10.20 3.10
CA ARG A 89 18.58 -11.42 3.85
C ARG A 89 17.09 -11.46 4.20
N TRP A 90 16.50 -10.32 4.57
CA TRP A 90 15.10 -10.24 4.99
C TRP A 90 14.16 -9.70 3.90
N LEU A 91 14.65 -9.52 2.67
CA LEU A 91 13.87 -9.03 1.54
C LEU A 91 12.58 -9.82 1.27
N PRO A 92 12.54 -11.17 1.36
CA PRO A 92 11.30 -11.92 1.19
C PRO A 92 10.23 -11.52 2.22
N GLN A 93 10.64 -11.31 3.48
CA GLN A 93 9.73 -10.90 4.55
C GLN A 93 9.24 -9.46 4.35
N VAL A 94 10.12 -8.57 3.89
CA VAL A 94 9.75 -7.19 3.53
C VAL A 94 8.72 -7.22 2.40
N ALA A 95 9.01 -7.88 1.27
CA ALA A 95 8.09 -7.96 0.14
C ALA A 95 6.72 -8.56 0.53
N TRP A 96 6.72 -9.65 1.29
CA TRP A 96 5.49 -10.26 1.79
C TRP A 96 4.70 -9.34 2.73
N GLY A 97 5.40 -8.65 3.64
CA GLY A 97 4.78 -7.67 4.53
C GLY A 97 4.16 -6.50 3.76
N LEU A 98 4.87 -5.96 2.77
CA LEU A 98 4.40 -4.84 1.96
C LEU A 98 3.20 -5.22 1.09
N THR A 99 3.18 -6.41 0.49
CA THR A 99 2.00 -6.90 -0.27
C THR A 99 0.79 -7.13 0.63
N ARG A 100 0.99 -7.48 1.90
CA ARG A 100 -0.11 -7.59 2.87
C ARG A 100 -0.70 -6.24 3.28
N GLN A 101 0.13 -5.21 3.40
CA GLN A 101 -0.31 -3.86 3.77
C GLN A 101 -0.91 -3.11 2.57
N GLY A 102 -0.17 -3.05 1.45
CA GLY A 102 -0.52 -2.31 0.25
C GLY A 102 -0.52 -0.79 0.42
N GLY A 103 -0.96 -0.11 -0.64
CA GLY A 103 -1.13 1.35 -0.65
C GLY A 103 0.18 2.16 -0.70
N PRO A 104 0.06 3.51 -0.60
CA PRO A 104 1.18 4.44 -0.81
C PRO A 104 2.37 4.19 0.12
N ASN A 105 2.12 3.96 1.41
CA ASN A 105 3.19 3.68 2.38
C ASN A 105 3.99 2.42 2.00
N ALA A 106 3.33 1.38 1.51
CA ALA A 106 4.02 0.16 1.09
C ALA A 106 4.88 0.41 -0.16
N ALA A 107 4.35 1.15 -1.13
CA ALA A 107 5.08 1.55 -2.34
C ALA A 107 6.31 2.40 -2.01
N GLN A 108 6.20 3.34 -1.07
CA GLN A 108 7.32 4.16 -0.63
C GLN A 108 8.45 3.33 0.00
N ILE A 109 8.12 2.34 0.84
CA ILE A 109 9.12 1.44 1.42
C ILE A 109 9.72 0.52 0.35
N ALA A 110 8.91 0.03 -0.58
CA ALA A 110 9.39 -0.73 -1.74
C ALA A 110 10.40 0.08 -2.57
N ARG A 111 10.15 1.38 -2.80
CA ARG A 111 11.10 2.27 -3.47
C ARG A 111 12.44 2.35 -2.74
N ILE A 112 12.43 2.47 -1.41
CA ILE A 112 13.66 2.49 -0.62
C ILE A 112 14.41 1.17 -0.76
N ALA A 113 13.71 0.04 -0.63
CA ALA A 113 14.32 -1.29 -0.77
C ALA A 113 14.93 -1.50 -2.17
N MET A 114 14.21 -1.09 -3.22
CA MET A 114 14.67 -1.19 -4.61
C MET A 114 15.90 -0.30 -4.85
N ARG A 115 15.90 0.95 -4.38
CA ARG A 115 17.05 1.86 -4.52
C ARG A 115 18.30 1.39 -3.78
N LYS A 116 18.14 0.68 -2.66
CA LYS A 116 19.26 0.18 -1.86
C LYS A 116 19.81 -1.16 -2.34
N LEU A 117 18.98 -2.00 -2.95
CA LEU A 117 19.39 -3.30 -3.46
C LEU A 117 19.33 -3.26 -4.99
N SER A 118 18.30 -3.86 -5.56
CA SER A 118 17.90 -3.60 -6.93
C SER A 118 16.40 -3.82 -7.09
N PRO A 119 15.74 -3.06 -7.99
CA PRO A 119 14.42 -3.35 -8.51
C PRO A 119 14.21 -4.82 -8.90
N ALA A 120 15.17 -5.41 -9.60
CA ALA A 120 15.14 -6.82 -10.03
C ALA A 120 14.91 -7.78 -8.84
N LEU A 121 15.74 -7.64 -7.80
CA LEU A 121 15.69 -8.52 -6.62
C LEU A 121 14.37 -8.39 -5.87
N PHE A 122 13.81 -7.17 -5.77
CA PHE A 122 12.52 -6.95 -5.14
C PHE A 122 11.38 -7.58 -5.94
N LEU A 123 11.40 -7.45 -7.27
CA LEU A 123 10.37 -8.02 -8.15
C LEU A 123 10.38 -9.55 -8.10
N GLU A 124 11.56 -10.17 -8.06
CA GLU A 124 11.69 -11.61 -7.85
C GLU A 124 10.99 -12.06 -6.56
N GLN A 125 10.95 -11.23 -5.51
CA GLN A 125 10.19 -11.52 -4.29
C GLN A 125 8.68 -11.32 -4.48
N LEU A 126 8.23 -10.34 -5.26
CA LEU A 126 6.81 -10.14 -5.55
C LEU A 126 6.22 -11.31 -6.36
N LEU A 127 7.01 -11.94 -7.23
CA LEU A 127 6.59 -13.09 -8.03
C LEU A 127 6.53 -14.42 -7.26
N GLN A 128 7.02 -14.44 -6.00
CA GLN A 128 6.97 -15.63 -5.16
C GLN A 128 5.53 -16.01 -4.82
N PRO A 129 5.22 -17.31 -4.62
CA PRO A 129 3.87 -17.79 -4.39
C PRO A 129 3.15 -17.15 -3.19
N HIS A 130 3.90 -16.76 -2.16
CA HIS A 130 3.34 -16.12 -0.97
C HIS A 130 2.91 -14.65 -1.17
N CYS A 131 3.25 -14.07 -2.33
CA CYS A 131 2.89 -12.72 -2.75
C CYS A 131 1.82 -12.76 -3.86
N ILE A 132 2.22 -13.10 -5.09
CA ILE A 132 1.34 -13.03 -6.26
C ILE A 132 0.27 -14.12 -6.30
N ASP A 133 0.57 -15.31 -5.79
CA ASP A 133 -0.35 -16.46 -5.70
C ASP A 133 -0.96 -16.62 -4.29
N ALA A 134 -0.88 -15.57 -3.47
CA ALA A 134 -1.32 -15.61 -2.07
C ALA A 134 -2.80 -15.99 -1.93
N ARG A 135 -3.17 -16.74 -0.87
CA ARG A 135 -4.56 -17.14 -0.62
C ARG A 135 -5.53 -15.95 -0.54
N ASN A 136 -5.07 -14.83 0.02
CA ASN A 136 -5.85 -13.60 0.16
C ASN A 136 -5.81 -12.77 -1.13
N ALA A 137 -6.99 -12.51 -1.71
CA ALA A 137 -7.11 -11.73 -2.93
C ALA A 137 -6.61 -10.29 -2.79
N LYS A 138 -6.74 -9.68 -1.62
CA LYS A 138 -6.20 -8.33 -1.37
C LYS A 138 -4.68 -8.33 -1.45
N THR A 139 -4.02 -9.38 -0.96
CA THR A 139 -2.56 -9.52 -1.05
C THR A 139 -2.11 -9.68 -2.50
N ARG A 140 -2.83 -10.48 -3.30
CA ARG A 140 -2.55 -10.64 -4.74
C ARG A 140 -2.74 -9.33 -5.51
N GLU A 141 -3.84 -8.62 -5.25
CA GLU A 141 -4.10 -7.28 -5.80
C GLU A 141 -2.97 -6.30 -5.46
N ASN A 142 -2.59 -6.23 -4.17
CA ASN A 142 -1.52 -5.36 -3.71
C ASN A 142 -0.15 -5.73 -4.34
N ALA A 143 0.12 -7.01 -4.57
CA ALA A 143 1.33 -7.43 -5.29
C ALA A 143 1.35 -6.90 -6.73
N LEU A 144 0.22 -6.98 -7.44
CA LEU A 144 0.07 -6.40 -8.78
C LEU A 144 0.19 -4.87 -8.78
N GLN A 145 -0.32 -4.19 -7.75
CA GLN A 145 -0.12 -2.74 -7.58
C GLN A 145 1.35 -2.39 -7.35
N LEU A 146 2.07 -3.15 -6.52
CA LEU A 146 3.51 -2.95 -6.34
C LEU A 146 4.30 -3.26 -7.61
N LEU A 147 3.86 -4.21 -8.44
CA LEU A 147 4.43 -4.45 -9.77
C LEU A 147 4.23 -3.25 -10.68
N ILE A 148 3.00 -2.72 -10.80
CA ILE A 148 2.72 -1.49 -11.57
C ILE A 148 3.61 -0.34 -11.10
N PHE A 149 3.64 -0.10 -9.78
CA PHE A 149 4.49 0.92 -9.17
C PHE A 149 5.97 0.74 -9.54
N SER A 150 6.49 -0.48 -9.49
CA SER A 150 7.91 -0.72 -9.75
C SER A 150 8.27 -0.56 -11.22
N LEU A 151 7.42 -1.04 -12.12
CA LEU A 151 7.60 -0.93 -13.57
C LEU A 151 7.49 0.52 -14.07
N ASP A 152 6.69 1.34 -13.40
CA ASP A 152 6.53 2.76 -13.72
C ASP A 152 7.70 3.63 -13.19
N GLN A 153 8.25 3.29 -12.02
CA GLN A 153 9.21 4.13 -11.32
C GLN A 153 10.68 3.80 -11.61
N PHE A 154 10.96 2.63 -12.18
CA PHE A 154 12.31 2.14 -12.43
C PHE A 154 12.45 1.68 -13.88
N PRO A 155 13.65 1.82 -14.48
CA PRO A 155 13.85 1.51 -15.89
C PRO A 155 13.65 0.02 -16.18
N SER A 156 13.11 -0.27 -17.35
CA SER A 156 12.76 -1.63 -17.76
C SER A 156 13.93 -2.60 -17.90
N THR A 157 15.13 -2.06 -18.12
CA THR A 157 16.38 -2.82 -18.28
C THR A 157 16.75 -3.66 -17.07
N GLU A 158 16.14 -3.37 -15.92
CA GLU A 158 16.39 -4.09 -14.68
C GLU A 158 15.50 -5.34 -14.51
N PHE A 159 14.59 -5.61 -15.45
CA PHE A 159 13.55 -6.61 -15.27
C PHE A 159 13.60 -7.73 -16.30
N LYS A 160 13.36 -8.96 -15.82
CA LYS A 160 13.03 -10.12 -16.67
C LYS A 160 11.54 -10.07 -17.03
N VAL A 161 11.19 -9.17 -17.95
CA VAL A 161 9.80 -8.82 -18.31
C VAL A 161 8.98 -10.05 -18.69
N GLU A 162 9.55 -11.00 -19.43
CA GLU A 162 8.85 -12.24 -19.84
C GLU A 162 8.32 -13.05 -18.65
N ASN A 163 9.14 -13.23 -17.61
CA ASN A 163 8.73 -13.96 -16.41
C ASN A 163 7.60 -13.25 -15.67
N VAL A 164 7.66 -11.91 -15.62
CA VAL A 164 6.60 -11.09 -15.02
C VAL A 164 5.31 -11.24 -15.84
N ALA A 165 5.40 -11.12 -17.18
CA ALA A 165 4.25 -11.23 -18.07
C ALA A 165 3.55 -12.59 -17.97
N ASN A 166 4.31 -13.70 -17.95
CA ASN A 166 3.76 -15.04 -17.78
C ASN A 166 3.00 -15.20 -16.45
N LYS A 167 3.59 -14.73 -15.35
CA LYS A 167 2.98 -14.78 -14.02
C LYS A 167 1.73 -13.90 -13.93
N VAL A 168 1.79 -12.67 -14.43
CA VAL A 168 0.67 -11.72 -14.43
C VAL A 168 -0.47 -12.21 -15.34
N ALA A 169 -0.15 -12.83 -16.48
CA ALA A 169 -1.15 -13.40 -17.38
C ALA A 169 -2.02 -14.45 -16.68
N LEU A 170 -1.44 -15.30 -15.82
CA LEU A 170 -2.21 -16.24 -14.99
C LEU A 170 -3.16 -15.52 -14.03
N MET A 171 -2.78 -14.35 -13.52
CA MET A 171 -3.60 -13.53 -12.61
C MET A 171 -4.82 -12.90 -13.29
N VAL A 172 -4.84 -12.79 -14.63
CA VAL A 172 -6.04 -12.37 -15.36
C VAL A 172 -7.18 -13.39 -15.20
N GLY A 173 -6.85 -14.66 -14.97
CA GLY A 173 -7.82 -15.73 -14.67
C GLY A 173 -8.34 -15.74 -13.23
N ASP A 174 -7.90 -14.83 -12.36
CA ASP A 174 -8.25 -14.85 -10.94
C ASP A 174 -9.77 -14.76 -10.70
N ARG A 175 -10.31 -15.52 -9.74
CA ARG A 175 -11.73 -15.47 -9.39
C ARG A 175 -12.25 -14.11 -8.90
N ARG A 176 -11.40 -13.16 -8.50
CA ARG A 176 -11.79 -11.86 -7.93
C ARG A 176 -11.65 -10.71 -8.92
N ARG A 177 -12.70 -9.89 -9.06
CA ARG A 177 -12.75 -8.74 -9.99
C ARG A 177 -11.55 -7.80 -9.85
N ARG A 178 -11.24 -7.37 -8.63
CA ARG A 178 -10.07 -6.53 -8.28
C ARG A 178 -8.73 -7.09 -8.74
N VAL A 179 -8.54 -8.41 -8.69
CA VAL A 179 -7.28 -9.03 -9.12
C VAL A 179 -7.22 -9.08 -10.64
N ARG A 180 -8.33 -9.43 -11.31
CA ARG A 180 -8.43 -9.36 -12.79
C ARG A 180 -8.11 -7.96 -13.30
N GLN A 181 -8.71 -6.94 -12.69
CA GLN A 181 -8.48 -5.54 -13.04
C GLN A 181 -7.02 -5.15 -12.86
N ALA A 182 -6.44 -5.44 -11.70
CA ALA A 182 -5.05 -5.15 -11.42
C ALA A 182 -4.11 -5.85 -12.42
N ALA A 183 -4.38 -7.12 -12.75
CA ALA A 183 -3.58 -7.91 -13.67
C ALA A 183 -3.64 -7.35 -15.10
N LEU A 184 -4.83 -7.00 -15.58
CA LEU A 184 -5.02 -6.38 -16.90
C LEU A 184 -4.27 -5.04 -17.01
N ASP A 185 -4.28 -4.23 -15.96
CA ASP A 185 -3.50 -2.98 -15.92
C ASP A 185 -2.00 -3.23 -15.82
N THR A 186 -1.54 -4.25 -15.10
CA THR A 186 -0.14 -4.66 -15.10
C THR A 186 0.31 -5.11 -16.50
N LEU A 187 -0.51 -5.90 -17.23
CA LEU A 187 -0.20 -6.27 -18.62
C LEU A 187 -0.15 -5.06 -19.55
N ALA A 188 -1.01 -4.07 -19.35
CA ALA A 188 -0.97 -2.84 -20.14
C ALA A 188 0.34 -2.06 -19.94
N VAL A 189 0.85 -1.99 -18.70
CA VAL A 189 2.17 -1.39 -18.41
C VAL A 189 3.29 -2.20 -19.06
N LEU A 190 3.25 -3.52 -18.96
CA LEU A 190 4.25 -4.39 -19.60
C LEU A 190 4.28 -4.23 -21.13
N ALA A 191 3.11 -4.07 -21.76
CA ALA A 191 2.99 -3.83 -23.20
C ALA A 191 3.39 -2.40 -23.65
N GLN A 192 3.58 -1.47 -22.71
CA GLN A 192 4.19 -0.17 -23.00
C GLN A 192 5.72 -0.25 -22.98
N ILE A 193 6.24 -1.16 -22.16
CA ILE A 193 7.68 -1.39 -21.97
C ILE A 193 8.24 -2.35 -23.03
N TYR A 194 7.39 -3.26 -23.51
CA TYR A 194 7.73 -4.38 -24.38
C TYR A 194 6.74 -4.51 -25.53
N GLU A 195 7.04 -5.37 -26.50
CA GLU A 195 6.14 -5.66 -27.62
C GLU A 195 4.78 -6.20 -27.13
N PRO A 196 3.65 -5.56 -27.49
CA PRO A 196 2.31 -6.01 -27.08
C PRO A 196 2.00 -7.46 -27.46
N GLU A 197 2.60 -7.96 -28.55
CA GLU A 197 2.42 -9.33 -29.02
C GLU A 197 3.00 -10.36 -28.04
N GLU A 198 4.12 -10.07 -27.39
CA GLU A 198 4.69 -11.00 -26.40
C GLU A 198 3.82 -11.10 -25.14
N VAL A 199 3.27 -9.96 -24.71
CA VAL A 199 2.31 -9.91 -23.61
C VAL A 199 1.04 -10.68 -23.97
N LEU A 200 0.57 -10.55 -25.22
CA LEU A 200 -0.57 -11.30 -25.73
C LEU A 200 -0.29 -12.80 -25.80
N GLN A 201 0.90 -13.22 -26.23
CA GLN A 201 1.32 -14.62 -26.23
C GLN A 201 1.37 -15.21 -24.82
N ALA A 202 1.89 -14.48 -23.84
CA ALA A 202 1.82 -14.89 -22.43
C ALA A 202 0.36 -15.08 -21.97
N GLY A 203 -0.53 -14.17 -22.38
CA GLY A 203 -1.98 -14.29 -22.20
C GLY A 203 -2.57 -15.57 -22.81
N GLN A 204 -2.21 -15.89 -24.05
CA GLN A 204 -2.66 -17.11 -24.74
C GLN A 204 -2.17 -18.37 -24.03
N ARG A 205 -0.90 -18.40 -23.57
CA ARG A 205 -0.35 -19.52 -22.80
C ARG A 205 -1.11 -19.73 -21.50
N ALA A 206 -1.41 -18.66 -20.77
CA ALA A 206 -2.18 -18.72 -19.53
C ALA A 206 -3.63 -19.19 -19.77
N ALA A 207 -4.26 -18.71 -20.85
CA ALA A 207 -5.64 -19.03 -21.19
C ALA A 207 -5.86 -20.51 -21.59
N LYS A 208 -4.82 -21.25 -22.00
CA LYS A 208 -4.92 -22.69 -22.35
C LYS A 208 -5.46 -23.55 -21.19
N GLN A 209 -5.32 -23.09 -19.96
CA GLN A 209 -5.76 -23.83 -18.77
C GLN A 209 -7.22 -23.52 -18.38
N LEU A 210 -7.89 -22.61 -19.09
CA LEU A 210 -9.24 -22.15 -18.78
C LEU A 210 -10.26 -22.60 -19.84
N LYS A 211 -11.48 -22.88 -19.40
CA LYS A 211 -12.61 -23.19 -20.30
C LYS A 211 -12.99 -21.97 -21.14
N GLU A 212 -12.90 -20.77 -20.56
CA GLU A 212 -13.23 -19.48 -21.18
C GLU A 212 -11.99 -18.84 -21.84
N SER A 213 -11.16 -19.67 -22.49
CA SER A 213 -9.86 -19.25 -23.05
C SER A 213 -9.98 -18.10 -24.05
N SER A 214 -10.98 -18.16 -24.94
CA SER A 214 -11.24 -17.13 -25.95
C SER A 214 -11.60 -15.78 -25.32
N ASP A 215 -12.45 -15.78 -24.29
CA ASP A 215 -12.93 -14.56 -23.65
C ASP A 215 -11.82 -13.85 -22.87
N MET A 216 -10.96 -14.62 -22.19
CA MET A 216 -9.77 -14.09 -21.53
C MET A 216 -8.81 -13.43 -22.54
N VAL A 217 -8.55 -14.07 -23.68
CA VAL A 217 -7.66 -13.51 -24.71
C VAL A 217 -8.28 -12.27 -25.34
N ALA A 218 -9.61 -12.26 -25.58
CA ALA A 218 -10.33 -11.09 -26.08
C ALA A 218 -10.24 -9.91 -25.08
N ALA A 219 -10.37 -10.19 -23.78
CA ALA A 219 -10.19 -9.21 -22.71
C ALA A 219 -8.78 -8.61 -22.70
N ILE A 220 -7.73 -9.43 -22.81
CA ILE A 220 -6.36 -8.93 -22.88
C ILE A 220 -6.17 -8.04 -24.12
N ARG A 221 -6.60 -8.48 -25.30
CA ARG A 221 -6.51 -7.69 -26.53
C ARG A 221 -7.24 -6.35 -26.40
N ALA A 222 -8.47 -6.37 -25.90
CA ALA A 222 -9.27 -5.16 -25.67
C ALA A 222 -8.56 -4.20 -24.72
N ARG A 223 -7.97 -4.71 -23.64
CA ARG A 223 -7.25 -3.89 -22.67
C ARG A 223 -6.01 -3.23 -23.29
N LEU A 224 -5.21 -3.98 -24.04
CA LEU A 224 -4.01 -3.46 -24.71
C LEU A 224 -4.37 -2.40 -25.77
N ALA A 225 -5.48 -2.58 -26.47
CA ALA A 225 -5.94 -1.65 -27.50
C ALA A 225 -6.39 -0.28 -26.95
N ARG A 226 -6.83 -0.19 -25.69
CA ARG A 226 -7.32 1.07 -25.09
C ARG A 226 -6.24 2.15 -24.95
N LYS A 227 -4.95 1.79 -24.93
CA LYS A 227 -3.79 2.70 -24.76
C LYS A 227 -3.87 3.63 -23.54
N SER A 228 -4.80 3.41 -22.61
CA SER A 228 -4.86 4.09 -21.32
C SER A 228 -4.04 3.29 -20.31
N LEU A 229 -3.01 3.89 -19.74
CA LEU A 229 -2.16 3.25 -18.73
C LEU A 229 -2.62 3.62 -17.33
N PRO A 230 -2.39 2.74 -16.33
CA PRO A 230 -2.50 3.17 -14.93
C PRO A 230 -1.49 4.28 -14.66
N THR A 231 -1.82 5.17 -13.72
CA THR A 231 -0.95 6.26 -13.29
C THR A 231 -0.48 6.01 -11.86
N VAL A 232 0.78 6.30 -11.58
CA VAL A 232 1.35 6.27 -10.24
C VAL A 232 1.53 7.70 -9.75
N THR A 233 0.91 8.00 -8.62
CA THR A 233 1.07 9.30 -7.93
C THR A 233 2.46 9.40 -7.26
N PRO A 234 2.95 10.61 -6.95
CA PRO A 234 4.25 10.77 -6.27
C PRO A 234 4.33 10.04 -4.91
N ASP A 235 3.22 9.96 -4.18
CA ASP A 235 3.09 9.22 -2.93
C ASP A 235 3.02 7.69 -3.13
N GLY A 236 2.92 7.21 -4.37
CA GLY A 236 2.97 5.79 -4.71
C GLY A 236 1.61 5.11 -4.75
N LEU A 237 0.52 5.88 -4.76
CA LEU A 237 -0.81 5.37 -5.05
C LEU A 237 -0.92 5.02 -6.55
N VAL A 238 -1.34 3.80 -6.83
CA VAL A 238 -1.67 3.35 -8.19
C VAL A 238 -3.12 3.70 -8.49
N VAL A 239 -3.36 4.35 -9.62
CA VAL A 239 -4.67 4.68 -10.16
C VAL A 239 -4.85 3.89 -11.45
N TYR A 240 -5.82 2.98 -11.46
CA TYR A 240 -6.07 2.12 -12.61
C TYR A 240 -6.49 2.90 -13.85
N GLY A 241 -6.02 2.49 -15.02
CA GLY A 241 -6.37 3.09 -16.31
C GLY A 241 -7.78 2.73 -16.76
N LEU A 242 -8.29 1.57 -16.33
CA LEU A 242 -9.67 1.14 -16.59
C LEU A 242 -10.58 1.51 -15.42
N GLN A 243 -11.39 2.56 -15.61
CA GLN A 243 -12.40 3.02 -14.64
C GLN A 243 -13.74 2.34 -14.93
N ILE A 244 -14.12 1.37 -14.09
CA ILE A 244 -15.40 0.66 -14.22
C ILE A 244 -16.44 1.40 -13.37
N SER A 245 -17.43 2.01 -14.03
CA SER A 245 -18.51 2.75 -13.37
C SER A 245 -19.24 1.88 -12.32
N PRO A 246 -19.57 2.43 -11.14
CA PRO A 246 -20.37 1.72 -10.11
C PRO A 246 -21.67 1.13 -10.66
N THR A 247 -22.30 1.77 -11.64
CA THR A 247 -23.53 1.28 -12.30
C THR A 247 -23.32 -0.06 -12.99
N VAL A 248 -22.17 -0.23 -13.67
CA VAL A 248 -21.78 -1.49 -14.31
C VAL A 248 -21.44 -2.56 -13.26
N GLN A 249 -20.93 -2.16 -12.09
CA GLN A 249 -20.64 -3.08 -10.99
C GLN A 249 -21.93 -3.66 -10.37
N ILE A 250 -23.00 -2.85 -10.28
CA ILE A 250 -24.29 -3.20 -9.66
C ILE A 250 -25.19 -3.99 -10.62
N ALA A 251 -25.15 -3.70 -11.92
CA ALA A 251 -25.99 -4.33 -12.94
C ALA A 251 -25.72 -5.84 -13.15
N THR A 252 -24.84 -6.45 -12.35
CA THR A 252 -24.32 -7.81 -12.56
C THR A 252 -24.84 -8.84 -11.57
N GLY A 253 -25.93 -8.54 -10.87
CA GLY A 253 -26.81 -9.59 -10.38
C GLY A 253 -27.42 -10.33 -11.57
N PHE A 254 -27.44 -11.66 -11.55
CA PHE A 254 -27.92 -12.54 -12.64
C PHE A 254 -29.24 -12.07 -13.29
N ILE A 255 -30.15 -11.51 -12.51
CA ILE A 255 -31.45 -11.01 -12.97
C ILE A 255 -31.31 -9.74 -13.83
N LEU A 256 -30.42 -8.82 -13.45
CA LEU A 256 -30.19 -7.58 -14.20
C LEU A 256 -29.36 -7.83 -15.45
N LEU A 257 -28.44 -8.80 -15.46
CA LEU A 257 -27.73 -9.21 -16.67
C LEU A 257 -28.66 -9.83 -17.71
N TYR A 258 -29.58 -10.71 -17.28
CA TYR A 258 -30.58 -11.29 -18.19
C TYR A 258 -31.52 -10.22 -18.72
N LEU A 259 -32.00 -9.32 -17.85
CA LEU A 259 -32.85 -8.20 -18.26
C LEU A 259 -32.12 -7.22 -19.18
N PHE A 260 -30.86 -6.88 -18.90
CA PHE A 260 -30.04 -6.00 -19.73
C PHE A 260 -29.71 -6.63 -21.09
N TYR A 261 -29.42 -7.94 -21.11
CA TYR A 261 -29.19 -8.69 -22.34
C TYR A 261 -30.47 -8.85 -23.17
N LEU A 262 -31.62 -9.06 -22.52
CA LEU A 262 -32.93 -9.13 -23.16
C LEU A 262 -33.36 -7.76 -23.71
N LEU A 263 -33.17 -6.69 -22.94
CA LEU A 263 -33.42 -5.30 -23.37
C LEU A 263 -32.49 -4.89 -24.52
N ARG A 264 -31.24 -5.38 -24.54
CA ARG A 264 -30.30 -5.26 -25.66
C ARG A 264 -30.80 -6.00 -26.91
N GLN A 265 -31.38 -7.18 -26.78
CA GLN A 265 -32.00 -7.91 -27.91
C GLN A 265 -33.26 -7.24 -28.44
N LEU A 266 -34.01 -6.54 -27.57
CA LEU A 266 -35.28 -5.90 -27.89
C LEU A 266 -35.17 -4.44 -28.37
N HIS A 267 -33.97 -3.85 -28.42
CA HIS A 267 -33.72 -2.48 -28.88
C HIS A 267 -34.62 -1.41 -28.22
N LEU A 268 -35.14 -1.70 -27.03
CA LEU A 268 -36.09 -0.83 -26.33
C LEU A 268 -35.39 -0.18 -25.12
N TYR A 269 -35.17 1.13 -25.25
CA TYR A 269 -34.84 2.08 -24.18
C TYR A 269 -33.58 1.81 -23.34
N PHE A 270 -32.43 2.22 -23.87
CA PHE A 270 -31.48 2.98 -23.06
C PHE A 270 -30.68 3.94 -23.96
N ASN A 271 -31.15 5.18 -24.08
CA ASN A 271 -30.37 6.31 -24.59
C ASN A 271 -29.29 6.69 -23.56
N SER A 272 -28.36 5.78 -23.29
CA SER A 272 -27.08 6.16 -22.70
C SER A 272 -26.04 6.16 -23.81
N SER A 273 -25.45 7.32 -24.04
CA SER A 273 -24.30 7.58 -24.92
C SER A 273 -23.02 6.86 -24.49
N LEU A 274 -23.11 5.78 -23.68
CA LEU A 274 -21.98 4.98 -23.26
C LEU A 274 -21.77 3.84 -24.25
N PRO A 275 -20.61 3.75 -24.92
CA PRO A 275 -20.28 2.58 -25.73
C PRO A 275 -20.37 1.31 -24.86
N PRO A 276 -20.72 0.16 -25.47
CA PRO A 276 -20.78 -1.10 -24.74
C PRO A 276 -19.46 -1.33 -24.00
N PRO A 277 -19.49 -1.82 -22.75
CA PRO A 277 -18.28 -2.22 -22.05
C PRO A 277 -17.50 -3.21 -22.94
N GLY A 278 -16.19 -3.03 -23.02
CA GLY A 278 -15.36 -3.89 -23.86
C GLY A 278 -15.18 -5.27 -23.23
N PRO A 279 -14.67 -6.27 -23.99
CA PRO A 279 -14.40 -7.61 -23.47
C PRO A 279 -13.57 -7.64 -22.18
N ASP A 280 -12.71 -6.64 -21.98
CA ASP A 280 -11.91 -6.44 -20.77
C ASP A 280 -12.76 -6.10 -19.54
N VAL A 281 -13.76 -5.25 -19.69
CA VAL A 281 -14.71 -4.90 -18.62
C VAL A 281 -15.60 -6.09 -18.31
N ASP A 282 -16.15 -6.76 -19.33
CA ASP A 282 -17.00 -7.94 -19.16
C ASP A 282 -16.25 -9.06 -18.41
N TRP A 283 -15.00 -9.31 -18.78
CA TRP A 283 -14.14 -10.29 -18.13
C TRP A 283 -13.87 -9.96 -16.65
N ILE A 284 -13.61 -8.70 -16.32
CA ILE A 284 -13.43 -8.27 -14.93
C ILE A 284 -14.72 -8.50 -14.15
N VAL A 285 -15.85 -8.13 -14.74
CA VAL A 285 -17.17 -8.15 -14.12
C VAL A 285 -17.70 -9.58 -13.93
N ALA A 286 -17.31 -10.53 -14.79
CA ALA A 286 -17.60 -11.96 -14.61
C ALA A 286 -16.95 -12.54 -13.34
N GLY A 287 -15.91 -11.89 -12.79
CA GLY A 287 -15.32 -12.27 -11.50
C GLY A 287 -16.26 -12.04 -10.30
N SER A 288 -15.89 -12.55 -9.14
CA SER A 288 -16.64 -12.35 -7.89
C SER A 288 -16.12 -11.17 -7.05
N GLY A 289 -17.02 -10.57 -6.26
CA GLY A 289 -16.71 -9.47 -5.33
C GLY A 289 -16.68 -8.11 -6.00
N SER A 290 -16.18 -7.09 -5.29
CA SER A 290 -16.02 -5.75 -5.85
C SER A 290 -14.71 -5.61 -6.63
N VAL A 291 -14.74 -4.74 -7.63
CA VAL A 291 -13.52 -4.15 -8.18
C VAL A 291 -12.82 -3.31 -7.11
N SER A 292 -11.56 -2.98 -7.33
CA SER A 292 -10.87 -2.05 -6.45
C SER A 292 -11.60 -0.72 -6.49
N PRO A 293 -11.80 -0.02 -5.36
CA PRO A 293 -12.26 1.35 -5.39
C PRO A 293 -11.28 2.09 -6.30
N GLY A 294 -11.74 2.52 -7.48
CA GLY A 294 -10.96 3.39 -8.34
C GLY A 294 -10.50 4.52 -7.43
N THR A 295 -9.19 4.68 -7.27
CA THR A 295 -8.59 5.60 -6.31
C THR A 295 -8.93 7.07 -6.60
N GLY A 296 -9.76 7.33 -7.61
CA GLY A 296 -10.57 8.53 -7.77
C GLY A 296 -11.73 8.61 -6.78
N ARG A 297 -11.42 8.84 -5.50
CA ARG A 297 -12.19 9.86 -4.79
C ARG A 297 -11.87 11.17 -5.50
N VAL A 298 -12.89 11.87 -6.00
CA VAL A 298 -12.77 13.21 -6.58
C VAL A 298 -11.85 14.04 -5.68
N ARG A 299 -10.93 14.79 -6.30
CA ARG A 299 -9.83 15.60 -5.72
C ARG A 299 -10.13 16.33 -4.39
N GLY A 300 -11.40 16.55 -4.03
CA GLY A 300 -11.85 17.14 -2.76
C GLY A 300 -11.97 16.19 -1.54
N GLN A 301 -12.02 14.87 -1.71
CA GLN A 301 -12.13 13.92 -0.56
C GLN A 301 -10.78 13.31 -0.13
N ILE A 302 -9.69 13.61 -0.83
CA ILE A 302 -8.33 13.15 -0.48
C ILE A 302 -7.74 14.01 0.65
N ILE A 303 -8.23 15.24 0.81
CA ILE A 303 -7.68 16.24 1.77
C ILE A 303 -7.89 15.81 3.23
N ASN A 304 -8.82 14.89 3.54
CA ASN A 304 -9.22 14.59 4.92
C ASN A 304 -8.76 13.23 5.48
N MET A 305 -7.85 12.49 4.80
CA MET A 305 -7.40 11.17 5.29
C MET A 305 -5.95 11.13 5.82
N TYR A 306 -5.19 12.22 5.72
CA TYR A 306 -3.86 12.30 6.32
C TYR A 306 -3.66 13.69 6.93
N PRO A 307 -3.51 13.83 8.26
CA PRO A 307 -2.87 15.01 8.80
C PRO A 307 -1.48 15.08 8.19
N ARG A 308 -1.19 16.19 7.51
CA ARG A 308 0.13 16.53 6.97
C ARG A 308 1.11 16.55 8.16
N ALA A 309 1.76 15.44 8.44
CA ALA A 309 2.88 15.41 9.38
C ALA A 309 4.05 16.08 8.66
N ASN A 310 4.29 17.35 8.97
CA ASN A 310 5.47 18.09 8.54
C ASN A 310 6.72 17.34 9.00
N PHE A 311 7.34 16.58 8.09
CA PHE A 311 8.64 15.93 8.32
C PHE A 311 9.70 16.31 7.28
N ASP A 312 9.39 17.26 6.39
CA ASP A 312 10.35 17.81 5.43
C ASP A 312 10.94 19.12 5.96
N LYS A 313 11.87 19.02 6.91
CA LYS A 313 12.97 19.97 7.12
C LYS A 313 14.16 19.22 7.74
N ILE A 314 14.85 18.44 6.93
CA ILE A 314 16.22 18.04 7.20
C ILE A 314 17.02 18.41 5.96
N SER A 315 18.00 19.29 6.18
CA SER A 315 19.07 19.71 5.27
C SER A 315 18.75 20.80 4.25
N GLU A 316 18.89 22.06 4.70
CA GLU A 316 19.69 23.08 3.99
C GLU A 316 19.98 24.22 5.00
N LYS A 317 21.14 24.15 5.64
CA LYS A 317 21.77 25.29 6.30
C LYS A 317 22.76 25.85 5.29
N ASN A 318 22.47 27.02 4.75
CA ASN A 318 23.50 27.91 4.24
C ASN A 318 23.33 29.25 4.96
N ASP A 319 24.44 29.70 5.50
CA ASP A 319 24.59 30.90 6.31
C ASP A 319 24.36 32.16 5.47
N THR A 320 23.52 33.06 5.98
CA THR A 320 23.73 34.50 5.82
C THR A 320 22.91 35.23 6.87
N GLU A 321 23.62 35.94 7.75
CA GLU A 321 23.07 36.92 8.66
C GLU A 321 22.33 38.01 7.88
N GLU A 322 21.16 38.43 8.38
CA GLU A 322 20.79 39.84 8.40
C GLU A 322 19.60 40.09 9.34
N ASN A 323 19.53 41.33 9.79
CA ASN A 323 19.09 41.78 11.09
C ASN A 323 17.73 42.52 11.01
N TYR A 324 17.09 42.64 12.17
CA TYR A 324 15.99 43.54 12.59
C TYR A 324 14.53 43.04 12.76
N PRO A 325 13.84 43.49 13.84
CA PRO A 325 12.56 42.95 14.30
C PRO A 325 11.36 43.90 14.10
N SER A 326 10.17 43.35 14.41
CA SER A 326 8.92 44.02 14.84
C SER A 326 8.00 44.58 13.75
N HIS A 327 6.82 43.96 13.58
CA HIS A 327 5.56 44.63 13.90
C HIS A 327 4.33 43.70 13.87
N ASP A 328 3.41 44.04 14.76
CA ASP A 328 2.09 43.47 15.04
C ASP A 328 1.19 43.20 13.82
N GLY A 329 0.32 42.21 14.01
CA GLY A 329 -0.82 41.92 13.13
C GLY A 329 -1.82 41.01 13.81
N ASN A 330 -2.51 41.54 14.83
CA ASN A 330 -3.71 40.95 15.43
C ASN A 330 -4.72 40.52 14.35
N LEU A 331 -5.07 39.23 14.29
CA LEU A 331 -6.35 38.79 13.74
C LEU A 331 -6.96 37.68 14.59
N VAL A 332 -8.17 38.01 15.03
CA VAL A 332 -9.04 37.34 15.98
C VAL A 332 -9.55 36.01 15.43
N ALA A 333 -9.50 34.95 16.25
CA ALA A 333 -10.39 33.80 16.12
C ALA A 333 -11.09 33.56 17.46
N ARG A 334 -12.40 33.84 17.46
CA ARG A 334 -13.34 33.63 18.58
C ARG A 334 -13.27 32.18 19.08
N GLY A 335 -12.86 32.02 20.33
CA GLY A 335 -13.08 30.78 21.08
C GLY A 335 -14.56 30.59 21.39
N ILE A 336 -15.07 29.40 21.10
CA ILE A 336 -16.27 28.88 21.77
C ILE A 336 -15.76 28.17 23.02
N GLY A 337 -15.95 28.83 24.16
CA GLY A 337 -15.69 28.26 25.47
C GLY A 337 -16.71 27.20 25.82
N LEU A 338 -16.22 26.05 26.27
CA LEU A 338 -16.97 25.14 27.14
C LEU A 338 -16.05 24.70 28.28
N HIS A 339 -16.20 25.39 29.40
CA HIS A 339 -16.03 24.88 30.75
C HIS A 339 -17.09 25.62 31.60
N PRO A 340 -17.55 25.13 32.78
CA PRO A 340 -16.93 24.10 33.61
C PRO A 340 -17.90 23.14 34.33
N LYS A 341 -17.36 22.11 35.03
CA LYS A 341 -17.49 21.96 36.50
C LYS A 341 -16.85 20.66 37.03
N SER A 342 -16.21 20.83 38.20
CA SER A 342 -15.82 19.85 39.22
C SER A 342 -14.76 18.79 38.91
N GLY A 343 -13.52 19.08 39.31
CA GLY A 343 -12.46 18.10 39.58
C GLY A 343 -11.18 18.83 39.96
N LYS A 344 -10.87 18.92 41.25
CA LYS A 344 -9.69 19.64 41.80
C LYS A 344 -8.38 19.10 41.18
N PRO A 345 -7.42 19.94 40.77
CA PRO A 345 -6.09 19.45 40.41
C PRO A 345 -5.32 19.10 41.69
N VAL A 346 -4.95 17.82 41.85
CA VAL A 346 -3.98 17.40 42.86
C VAL A 346 -2.60 17.71 42.30
N ALA A 347 -2.02 18.81 42.75
CA ALA A 347 -0.60 19.09 42.64
C ALA A 347 0.08 18.61 43.92
N TRP A 348 0.91 17.57 43.84
CA TRP A 348 1.98 17.24 44.81
C TRP A 348 3.08 16.53 44.01
N GLN A 349 4.10 17.29 43.59
CA GLN A 349 5.43 17.42 44.21
C GLN A 349 6.41 16.30 43.80
N LEU A 350 7.48 16.72 43.10
CA LEU A 350 8.71 15.95 42.97
C LEU A 350 9.30 15.74 44.37
N VAL A 351 9.50 14.47 44.76
CA VAL A 351 10.39 14.13 45.86
C VAL A 351 11.75 13.76 45.27
N SER A 352 12.73 14.61 45.56
CA SER A 352 14.14 14.36 45.33
C SER A 352 14.62 13.20 46.20
N ALA A 353 15.44 12.32 45.63
CA ALA A 353 16.17 11.30 46.36
C ALA A 353 17.13 11.97 47.35
N ALA A 354 17.01 11.63 48.62
CA ALA A 354 18.00 11.92 49.65
C ALA A 354 18.34 10.62 50.39
N SER A 355 19.62 10.28 50.29
CA SER A 355 20.35 9.26 51.04
C SER A 355 20.32 9.48 52.56
N LYS A 356 20.23 8.39 53.34
CA LYS A 356 20.78 8.13 54.70
C LYS A 356 20.39 6.67 55.05
N VAL A 357 21.29 5.69 55.09
CA VAL A 357 22.31 5.33 56.11
C VAL A 357 21.71 4.97 57.49
N SER A 358 21.94 3.69 57.85
CA SER A 358 21.99 2.98 59.15
C SER A 358 20.78 2.97 60.10
N ASN A 359 20.29 1.75 60.43
CA ASN A 359 20.89 0.91 61.48
C ASN A 359 20.76 -0.58 61.13
#